data_AF-A0A1W9GMI5-F1
#
_entry.id   AF-A0A1W9GMI5-F1
#
_cell.length_a   1.000
_cell.length_b   1.000
_cell.length_c   1.000
_cell.angle_alpha   90.00
_cell.angle_beta   90.00
_cell.angle_gamma   90.00
#
_symmetry.space_group_name_H-M   'P 1'
#
loop_
_entity.id
_entity.type
_entity.pdbx_description
1 polymer ?
#
loop_
_entity_poly.entity_id
_entity_poly.type
_entity_poly.pdbx_seq_one_letter_code
_entity_poly.pdbx_strand_id
1 'polypeptide(L)'
;MAYPTNSVMARILWCRRQKRRANGRLDLEEWAAEEEGLRDALRNQDHSHQYRCGPPEVLMRYAIGLQDGRVLLRTGAVGLQFRLPGTSH
;
A
#
# COMPACT_ATOMS: atom_id res chain seq x y z
N MET A 1 0.24 5.20 19.40
CA MET A 1 0.03 3.87 18.77
C MET A 1 -0.12 4.05 17.27
N ALA A 2 0.79 3.49 16.46
CA ALA A 2 0.95 3.78 15.01
C ALA A 2 0.89 2.52 14.12
N TYR A 3 0.25 1.45 14.61
CA TYR A 3 0.29 0.12 13.99
C TYR A 3 -0.19 0.01 12.53
N PRO A 4 -1.26 0.71 12.08
CA PRO A 4 -1.74 0.59 10.70
C PRO A 4 -0.73 1.16 9.68
N THR A 5 -0.26 2.37 9.98
CA THR A 5 0.76 3.07 9.19
C THR A 5 2.06 2.28 9.18
N ASN A 6 2.42 1.63 10.30
CA ASN A 6 3.62 0.79 10.36
C ASN A 6 3.55 -0.41 9.39
N SER A 7 2.39 -1.04 9.22
CA SER A 7 2.21 -2.14 8.26
C SER A 7 2.34 -1.69 6.80
N VAL A 8 1.74 -0.54 6.46
CA VAL A 8 1.89 0.05 5.12
C VAL A 8 3.35 0.46 4.86
N MET A 9 4.00 1.07 5.84
CA MET A 9 5.42 1.43 5.75
C MET A 9 6.34 0.21 5.59
N ALA A 10 6.04 -0.90 6.26
CA ALA A 10 6.77 -2.15 6.08
C ALA A 10 6.65 -2.68 4.63
N ARG A 11 5.45 -2.57 4.03
CA ARG A 11 5.23 -2.93 2.62
C ARG A 11 5.98 -2.01 1.67
N ILE A 12 5.96 -0.69 1.90
CA ILE A 12 6.75 0.29 1.13
C ILE A 12 8.25 -0.05 1.18
N LEU A 13 8.78 -0.34 2.37
CA LEU A 13 10.19 -0.72 2.55
C LEU A 13 10.52 -2.04 1.84
N TRP A 14 9.56 -2.97 1.80
CA TRP A 14 9.70 -4.19 1.03
C TRP A 14 9.74 -3.90 -0.48
N CYS A 15 8.86 -3.04 -1.03
CA CYS A 15 8.89 -2.66 -2.45
C CYS A 15 10.23 -2.02 -2.83
N ARG A 16 10.77 -1.15 -1.97
CA ARG A 16 12.13 -0.57 -2.15
C ARG A 16 13.25 -1.61 -2.18
N ARG A 17 13.13 -2.71 -1.43
CA ARG A 17 14.09 -3.82 -1.50
C ARG A 17 13.96 -4.57 -2.82
N GLN A 18 12.74 -4.83 -3.29
CA GLN A 18 12.55 -5.50 -4.57
C GLN A 18 13.03 -4.67 -5.75
N LYS A 19 12.76 -3.35 -5.77
CA LYS A 19 13.35 -2.45 -6.80
C LYS A 19 14.86 -2.55 -6.92
N ARG A 20 15.58 -2.72 -5.80
CA ARG A 20 17.05 -2.89 -5.79
C ARG A 20 17.50 -4.24 -6.34
N ARG A 21 16.60 -5.23 -6.38
CA ARG A 21 16.83 -6.58 -6.90
C ARG A 21 16.18 -6.81 -8.26
N ALA A 22 15.44 -5.82 -8.76
CA ALA A 22 14.66 -5.95 -9.98
C ALA A 22 15.60 -6.19 -11.15
N ASN A 23 15.28 -7.19 -11.96
CA ASN A 23 16.12 -7.61 -13.07
C ASN A 23 15.47 -7.21 -14.41
N GLY A 24 15.33 -5.90 -14.61
CA GLY A 24 14.76 -5.34 -15.82
C GLY A 24 13.93 -4.09 -15.56
N ARG A 25 13.66 -3.36 -16.64
CA ARG A 25 12.90 -2.11 -16.58
C ARG A 25 11.45 -2.34 -16.15
N LEU A 26 10.78 -3.35 -16.72
CA LEU A 26 9.39 -3.67 -16.39
C LEU A 26 9.24 -4.07 -14.91
N ASP A 27 10.10 -4.95 -14.41
CA ASP A 27 10.11 -5.39 -13.01
C ASP A 27 10.32 -4.19 -12.05
N LEU A 28 11.23 -3.26 -12.39
CA LEU A 28 11.41 -2.02 -11.64
C LEU A 28 10.16 -1.12 -11.67
N GLU A 29 9.51 -0.98 -12.83
CA GLU A 29 8.28 -0.19 -13.01
C GLU A 29 7.11 -0.79 -12.23
N GLU A 30 6.95 -2.12 -12.20
CA GLU A 30 5.94 -2.81 -11.38
C GLU A 30 6.16 -2.53 -9.89
N TRP A 31 7.37 -2.74 -9.37
CA TRP A 31 7.64 -2.46 -7.95
C TRP A 31 7.52 -0.98 -7.59
N ALA A 32 7.81 -0.08 -8.53
CA ALA A 32 7.61 1.36 -8.34
C ALA A 32 6.11 1.70 -8.27
N ALA A 33 5.30 1.10 -9.15
CA ALA A 33 3.87 1.27 -9.19
C ALA A 33 3.20 0.75 -7.91
N GLU A 34 3.61 -0.42 -7.40
CA GLU A 34 3.11 -0.93 -6.11
C GLU A 34 3.43 0.04 -4.96
N GLU A 35 4.65 0.57 -4.92
CA GLU A 35 5.08 1.52 -3.90
C GLU A 35 4.28 2.83 -3.97
N GLU A 36 3.94 3.30 -5.18
CA GLU A 36 3.11 4.48 -5.37
C GLU A 36 1.66 4.24 -4.92
N GLY A 37 1.05 3.09 -5.29
CA GLY A 37 -0.27 2.73 -4.80
C GLY A 37 -0.35 2.71 -3.26
N LEU A 38 0.68 2.18 -2.59
CA LEU A 38 0.76 2.19 -1.13
C LEU A 38 0.87 3.61 -0.54
N ARG A 39 1.58 4.52 -1.21
CA ARG A 39 1.67 5.94 -0.80
C ARG A 39 0.35 6.67 -1.02
N ASP A 40 -0.31 6.40 -2.12
CA ASP A 40 -1.61 6.99 -2.44
C ASP A 40 -2.68 6.53 -1.45
N ALA A 41 -2.62 5.27 -0.99
CA ALA A 41 -3.47 4.80 0.10
C ALA A 41 -3.30 5.63 1.39
N LEU A 42 -2.05 5.98 1.75
CA LEU A 42 -1.78 6.84 2.92
C LEU A 42 -2.32 8.26 2.76
N ARG A 43 -2.40 8.76 1.52
CA ARG A 43 -2.90 10.11 1.19
C ARG A 43 -4.38 10.14 0.80
N ASN A 44 -5.03 8.98 0.77
CA ASN A 44 -6.38 8.80 0.23
C ASN A 44 -6.53 9.35 -1.22
N GLN A 45 -5.53 9.06 -2.07
CA GLN A 45 -5.50 9.45 -3.48
C GLN A 45 -5.66 8.23 -4.40
N ASP A 46 -5.92 8.48 -5.68
CA ASP A 46 -6.03 7.45 -6.73
C ASP A 46 -5.55 7.99 -8.08
N HIS A 47 -4.38 7.52 -8.51
CA HIS A 47 -3.71 7.87 -9.75
C HIS A 47 -3.76 6.73 -10.79
N SER A 48 -4.71 5.78 -10.66
CA SER A 48 -4.86 4.66 -11.61
C SER A 48 -4.94 5.11 -13.08
N HIS A 49 -5.45 6.32 -13.34
CA HIS A 49 -5.57 6.88 -14.68
C HIS A 49 -4.22 7.07 -15.39
N GLN A 50 -3.14 7.33 -14.64
CA GLN A 50 -1.79 7.54 -15.18
C GLN A 50 -1.20 6.27 -15.77
N TYR A 51 -1.70 5.11 -15.35
CA TYR A 51 -1.23 3.79 -15.74
C TYR A 51 -2.04 3.16 -16.89
N ARG A 52 -3.14 3.77 -17.32
CA ARG A 52 -4.07 3.19 -18.32
C ARG A 52 -3.46 2.97 -19.70
N CYS A 53 -2.46 3.76 -20.08
CA CYS A 53 -1.79 3.66 -21.38
C CYS A 53 -0.48 2.86 -21.32
N GLY A 54 -0.10 2.35 -20.15
CA GLY A 54 1.13 1.58 -19.94
C GLY A 54 0.92 0.07 -20.00
N PRO A 55 1.96 -0.71 -19.67
CA PRO A 55 1.83 -2.16 -19.54
C PRO A 55 0.77 -2.53 -18.48
N PRO A 56 -0.14 -3.48 -18.78
CA PRO A 56 -1.21 -3.84 -17.86
C PRO A 56 -0.70 -4.39 -16.52
N GLU A 57 0.48 -5.01 -16.50
CA GLU A 57 1.14 -5.54 -15.30
C GLU A 57 1.46 -4.41 -14.31
N VAL A 58 1.91 -3.25 -14.82
CA VAL A 58 2.25 -2.08 -14.00
C VAL A 58 0.98 -1.47 -13.38
N LEU A 59 -0.11 -1.35 -14.16
CA LEU A 59 -1.42 -0.92 -13.63
C LEU A 59 -1.94 -1.89 -12.57
N MET A 60 -1.83 -3.19 -12.81
CA MET A 60 -2.24 -4.22 -11.85
C MET A 60 -1.42 -4.10 -10.55
N ARG A 61 -0.12 -3.86 -10.66
CA ARG A 61 0.76 -3.70 -9.50
C ARG A 61 0.45 -2.42 -8.70
N TYR A 62 0.15 -1.32 -9.38
CA TYR A 62 -0.38 -0.11 -8.75
C TYR A 62 -1.65 -0.40 -7.94
N ALA A 63 -2.62 -1.06 -8.58
CA ALA A 63 -3.91 -1.37 -7.96
C ALA A 63 -3.76 -2.28 -6.73
N ILE A 64 -2.86 -3.27 -6.78
CA ILE A 64 -2.50 -4.12 -5.63
C ILE A 64 -2.00 -3.26 -4.47
N GLY A 65 -1.02 -2.38 -4.72
CA GLY A 65 -0.46 -1.52 -3.68
C GLY A 65 -1.52 -0.59 -3.05
N LEU A 66 -2.39 -0.01 -3.87
CA LEU A 66 -3.47 0.87 -3.40
C LEU A 66 -4.51 0.12 -2.57
N GLN A 67 -4.94 -1.06 -3.02
CA GLN A 67 -5.93 -1.87 -2.31
C GLN A 67 -5.36 -2.42 -1.00
N ASP A 68 -4.15 -2.99 -1.01
CA ASP A 68 -3.45 -3.47 0.18
C ASP A 68 -3.31 -2.35 1.20
N GLY A 69 -2.84 -1.17 0.77
CA GLY A 69 -2.70 -0.01 1.65
C GLY A 69 -4.04 0.39 2.29
N ARG A 70 -5.12 0.46 1.51
CA ARG A 70 -6.46 0.78 2.00
C ARG A 70 -7.00 -0.27 2.97
N VAL A 71 -6.69 -1.56 2.75
CA VAL A 71 -7.09 -2.64 3.67
C VAL A 71 -6.30 -2.53 4.97
N LEU A 72 -4.97 -2.40 4.92
CA LEU A 72 -4.11 -2.31 6.10
C LEU A 72 -4.45 -1.11 6.99
N LEU A 73 -4.79 0.03 6.38
CA LEU A 73 -5.25 1.20 7.12
C LEU A 73 -6.61 0.96 7.80
N ARG A 74 -7.55 0.30 7.10
CA ARG A 74 -8.86 -0.04 7.67
C ARG A 74 -8.77 -1.09 8.77
N THR A 75 -8.01 -2.17 8.59
CA THR A 75 -7.89 -3.24 9.59
C THR A 75 -7.15 -2.78 10.84
N GLY A 76 -6.14 -1.93 10.69
CA GLY A 76 -5.48 -1.31 11.84
C GLY A 76 -6.37 -0.30 12.59
N ALA A 77 -7.34 0.33 11.92
CA ALA A 77 -8.34 1.17 12.58
C ALA A 77 -9.39 0.33 13.35
N VAL A 78 -9.81 -0.82 12.79
CA VAL A 78 -10.75 -1.75 13.43
C VAL A 78 -10.17 -2.35 14.72
N GLY A 79 -8.88 -2.70 14.75
CA GLY A 79 -8.22 -3.21 15.97
C GLY A 79 -8.15 -2.21 17.14
N LEU A 80 -8.21 -0.89 16.86
CA LEU A 80 -8.29 0.16 17.89
C LEU A 80 -9.72 0.33 18.43
N GLN A 81 -10.75 0.11 17.62
CA GLN A 81 -12.15 0.21 18.05
C GLN A 81 -12.55 -0.92 19.01
N PHE A 82 -11.99 -2.12 18.87
CA PHE A 82 -12.26 -3.25 19.78
C PHE A 82 -11.51 -3.18 21.11
N ARG A 83 -10.68 -2.15 21.37
CA ARG A 83 -9.95 -1.96 22.63
C ARG A 83 -10.43 -0.71 23.38
N LEU A 84 -11.73 -0.62 23.63
CA LEU A 84 -12.27 0.23 24.70
C LEU A 84 -12.84 -0.70 25.78
N PRO A 85 -12.22 -0.82 26.98
CA PRO A 85 -12.91 -1.41 28.10
C PRO A 85 -13.96 -0.41 28.59
N GLY A 86 -15.18 -0.58 28.09
CA GLY A 86 -16.35 -0.14 28.81
C GLY A 86 -16.55 -1.09 29.97
N THR A 87 -16.18 -0.67 31.18
CA THR A 87 -16.77 -1.19 32.42
C THR A 87 -16.81 -0.04 33.43
N SER A 88 -17.90 0.72 33.39
CA SER A 88 -18.48 1.26 34.61
C SER A 88 -19.28 0.12 35.26
N HIS A 89 -18.98 -0.21 36.51
CA HIS A 89 -19.95 -0.52 37.56
C HIS A 89 -19.22 -0.62 38.90
#